data_AF-A0A954VI37-F1
#
_entry.id   AF-A0A954VI37-F1
#
_cell.length_a   1.000
_cell.length_b   1.000
_cell.length_c   1.000
_cell.angle_alpha   90.00
_cell.angle_beta   90.00
_cell.angle_gamma   90.00
#
_symmetry.space_group_name_H-M   'P 1'
#
loop_
_entity.id
_entity.type
_entity.pdbx_description
1 polymer ?
#
loop_
_entity_poly.entity_id
_entity_poly.type
_entity_poly.pdbx_seq_one_letter_code
_entity_poly.pdbx_strand_id
1 'polypeptide(L)'
;MNKMDFVAIDFETANGQPHSACQLAAVVVENGQVVNEMSWLVRPPRMYFSPHNIAIHGIRPQDVMDAATMEGVWPEFKELVGSHVLLAHNAGFDMRVLIHSLSAFDIACHPFEYSCTRLLSRAAWPGRRRYGLKALADSLGIQFKHHDALEDSRCCAHIALAVAKTVQVDSLEALEEKLNISRGRYHHSLLQGPRSRSKRNAQTLQLRSQSDRWGFPNQNPSIRSPSVDAERVAQVAGSSKPLAGRTLVLLGPLRGLNMQASIKLLEDLGAKCSSEISAETHYVVACGTTLAEANQVVLEQTSRPSQGRDTPIRILSERQLYALLPGGQAALNW
;
A
#
# COMPACT_ATOMS: atom_id res chain seq x y z
N MET A 1 -4.15 24.21 18.65
CA MET A 1 -4.98 23.04 19.02
C MET A 1 -5.22 22.28 17.74
N ASN A 2 -4.77 21.02 17.67
CA ASN A 2 -5.13 20.15 16.54
C ASN A 2 -6.65 20.01 16.56
N LYS A 3 -7.29 20.17 15.40
CA LYS A 3 -8.73 19.99 15.26
C LYS A 3 -9.01 18.62 14.67
N MET A 4 -10.28 18.28 14.49
CA MET A 4 -10.69 16.99 13.96
C MET A 4 -10.41 16.91 12.46
N ASP A 5 -9.15 16.63 12.13
CA ASP A 5 -8.61 16.66 10.77
C ASP A 5 -8.18 15.24 10.34
N PHE A 6 -8.71 14.77 9.22
CA PHE A 6 -8.43 13.43 8.68
C PHE A 6 -8.93 13.29 7.24
N VAL A 7 -8.55 12.20 6.57
CA VAL A 7 -9.13 11.83 5.27
C VAL A 7 -9.82 10.48 5.40
N ALA A 8 -11.13 10.44 5.22
CA ALA A 8 -11.88 9.19 5.16
C ALA A 8 -11.79 8.59 3.76
N ILE A 9 -11.47 7.31 3.65
CA ILE A 9 -11.36 6.60 2.39
C ILE A 9 -12.13 5.28 2.42
N ASP A 10 -12.46 4.81 1.23
CA ASP A 10 -13.07 3.51 0.98
C ASP A 10 -12.70 3.03 -0.43
N PHE A 11 -12.70 1.71 -0.62
CA PHE A 11 -12.41 1.07 -1.90
C PHE A 11 -13.49 0.06 -2.27
N GLU A 12 -13.87 0.08 -3.54
CA GLU A 12 -14.52 -1.06 -4.18
C GLU A 12 -13.49 -1.89 -4.95
N THR A 13 -13.64 -3.21 -4.95
CA THR A 13 -12.74 -4.13 -5.66
C THR A 13 -13.47 -4.93 -6.73
N ALA A 14 -12.84 -5.11 -7.89
CA ALA A 14 -13.40 -5.88 -8.99
C ALA A 14 -13.58 -7.37 -8.63
N ASN A 15 -12.72 -7.91 -7.76
CA ASN A 15 -12.78 -9.30 -7.32
C ASN A 15 -12.14 -9.46 -5.91
N GLY A 16 -11.91 -10.71 -5.48
CA GLY A 16 -11.35 -11.01 -4.17
C GLY A 16 -9.84 -10.70 -4.00
N GLN A 17 -9.17 -10.23 -5.06
CA GLN A 17 -7.76 -9.85 -4.98
C GLN A 17 -7.61 -8.41 -4.48
N PRO A 18 -6.70 -8.14 -3.53
CA PRO A 18 -6.53 -6.80 -2.96
C PRO A 18 -5.95 -5.79 -3.95
N HIS A 19 -5.28 -6.22 -5.02
CA HIS A 19 -4.77 -5.33 -6.07
C HIS A 19 -5.84 -5.00 -7.15
N SER A 20 -7.10 -5.36 -6.93
CA SER A 20 -8.17 -5.24 -7.92
C SER A 20 -9.10 -4.05 -7.70
N ALA A 21 -8.63 -3.00 -7.02
CA ALA A 21 -9.40 -1.76 -6.83
C ALA A 21 -10.04 -1.31 -8.16
N CYS A 22 -11.36 -1.09 -8.12
CA CYS A 22 -12.14 -0.58 -9.25
C CYS A 22 -12.80 0.78 -8.97
N GLN A 23 -12.88 1.18 -7.69
CA GLN A 23 -13.18 2.53 -7.27
C GLN A 23 -12.35 2.87 -6.02
N LEU A 24 -11.94 4.12 -5.93
CA LEU A 24 -11.34 4.72 -4.73
C LEU A 24 -12.07 6.02 -4.46
N ALA A 25 -12.28 6.35 -3.19
CA ALA A 25 -12.77 7.67 -2.81
C ALA A 25 -12.06 8.21 -1.58
N ALA A 26 -12.09 9.52 -1.45
CA ALA A 26 -11.50 10.27 -0.35
C ALA A 26 -12.38 11.45 0.03
N VAL A 27 -12.64 11.61 1.33
CA VAL A 27 -13.38 12.70 1.93
C VAL A 27 -12.47 13.38 2.94
N VAL A 28 -12.05 14.60 2.63
CA VAL A 28 -11.17 15.41 3.48
C VAL A 28 -12.02 16.14 4.50
N VAL A 29 -11.68 15.93 5.77
CA VAL A 29 -12.28 16.61 6.90
C VAL A 29 -11.23 17.50 7.53
N GLU A 30 -11.54 18.78 7.62
CA GLU A 30 -10.74 19.77 8.32
C GLU A 30 -11.63 20.57 9.27
N ASN A 31 -11.13 20.86 10.46
CA ASN A 31 -11.86 21.55 11.50
C ASN A 31 -13.20 20.87 11.86
N GLY A 32 -13.28 19.55 11.71
CA GLY A 32 -14.51 18.78 11.92
C GLY A 32 -15.59 18.98 10.84
N GLN A 33 -15.25 19.57 9.69
CA GLN A 33 -16.14 19.77 8.56
C GLN A 33 -15.56 19.10 7.30
N VAL A 34 -16.43 18.56 6.45
CA VAL A 34 -16.02 18.08 5.14
C VAL A 34 -15.67 19.28 4.27
N VAL A 35 -14.44 19.33 3.76
CA VAL A 35 -13.93 20.44 2.95
C VAL A 35 -13.64 20.06 1.50
N ASN A 36 -13.41 18.77 1.23
CA ASN A 36 -13.18 18.27 -0.13
C ASN A 36 -13.57 16.80 -0.24
N GLU A 37 -13.99 16.39 -1.44
CA GLU A 37 -14.50 15.06 -1.73
C GLU A 37 -14.10 14.67 -3.15
N MET A 38 -13.47 13.52 -3.31
CA MET A 38 -13.03 13.01 -4.61
C MET A 38 -13.31 11.53 -4.73
N SER A 39 -13.63 11.09 -5.95
CA SER A 39 -13.78 9.69 -6.29
C SER A 39 -13.19 9.42 -7.66
N TRP A 40 -12.55 8.26 -7.78
CA TRP A 40 -11.93 7.78 -9.00
C TRP A 40 -12.45 6.39 -9.31
N LEU A 41 -12.89 6.19 -10.56
CA LEU A 41 -12.90 4.86 -11.13
C LEU A 41 -11.46 4.45 -11.40
N VAL A 42 -11.14 3.20 -11.07
CA VAL A 42 -9.79 2.67 -11.19
C VAL A 42 -9.81 1.48 -12.12
N ARG A 43 -8.94 1.49 -13.13
CA ARG A 43 -8.73 0.31 -13.97
C ARG A 43 -7.77 -0.66 -13.28
N PRO A 44 -8.22 -1.85 -12.85
CA PRO A 44 -7.34 -2.83 -12.21
C PRO A 44 -6.33 -3.41 -13.22
N PRO A 45 -5.18 -3.96 -12.76
CA PRO A 45 -4.18 -4.56 -13.63
C PRO A 45 -4.69 -5.80 -14.39
N ARG A 46 -5.76 -6.43 -13.90
CA ARG A 46 -6.47 -7.52 -14.57
C ARG A 46 -7.94 -7.18 -14.67
N MET A 47 -8.48 -7.19 -15.89
CA MET A 47 -9.88 -6.90 -16.20
C MET A 47 -10.82 -8.09 -15.94
N TYR A 48 -10.69 -8.70 -14.77
CA TYR A 48 -11.60 -9.73 -14.29
C TYR A 48 -12.47 -9.19 -13.15
N PHE A 49 -13.78 -9.18 -13.36
CA PHE A 49 -14.76 -8.76 -12.38
C PHE A 49 -15.60 -9.95 -11.94
N SER A 50 -15.65 -10.20 -10.64
CA SER A 50 -16.44 -11.29 -10.11
C SER A 50 -17.93 -10.89 -10.13
N PRO A 51 -18.87 -11.80 -10.49
CA PRO A 51 -20.29 -11.50 -10.42
C PRO A 51 -20.76 -11.06 -9.03
N HIS A 52 -20.11 -11.57 -7.98
CA HIS A 52 -20.43 -11.20 -6.60
C HIS A 52 -20.08 -9.74 -6.29
N ASN A 53 -18.91 -9.27 -6.70
CA ASN A 53 -18.48 -7.88 -6.52
C ASN A 53 -19.36 -6.93 -7.32
N ILE A 54 -19.63 -7.25 -8.60
CA ILE A 54 -20.57 -6.48 -9.43
C ILE A 54 -21.94 -6.39 -8.77
N ALA A 55 -22.46 -7.47 -8.18
CA ALA A 55 -23.75 -7.45 -7.49
C ALA A 55 -23.78 -6.56 -6.24
N ILE A 56 -22.63 -6.28 -5.64
CA ILE A 56 -22.48 -5.42 -4.45
C ILE A 56 -22.50 -3.93 -4.86
N HIS A 57 -21.56 -3.52 -5.72
CA HIS A 57 -21.32 -2.10 -6.03
C HIS A 57 -21.85 -1.65 -7.41
N GLY A 58 -22.21 -2.58 -8.29
CA GLY A 58 -22.73 -2.29 -9.62
C GLY A 58 -21.68 -2.02 -10.71
N ILE A 59 -20.46 -1.60 -10.35
CA ILE A 59 -19.33 -1.36 -11.27
C ILE A 59 -19.01 -2.60 -12.13
N ARG A 60 -18.98 -2.40 -13.44
CA ARG A 60 -18.71 -3.40 -14.47
C ARG A 60 -17.37 -3.14 -15.16
N PRO A 61 -16.80 -4.14 -15.87
CA PRO A 61 -15.58 -3.94 -16.66
C PRO A 61 -15.66 -2.76 -17.64
N GLN A 62 -16.83 -2.50 -18.23
CA GLN A 62 -17.02 -1.42 -19.20
C GLN A 62 -16.92 -0.03 -18.55
N ASP A 63 -17.25 0.09 -17.28
CA ASP A 63 -17.23 1.38 -16.57
C ASP A 63 -15.79 1.86 -16.31
N VAL A 64 -14.83 0.94 -16.24
CA VAL A 64 -13.44 1.24 -15.88
C VAL A 64 -12.44 1.00 -17.02
N MET A 65 -12.87 0.55 -18.19
CA MET A 65 -11.95 0.15 -19.27
C MET A 65 -11.06 1.30 -19.75
N ASP A 66 -11.61 2.51 -19.75
CA ASP A 66 -10.94 3.75 -20.14
C ASP A 66 -10.52 4.61 -18.93
N ALA A 67 -10.76 4.12 -17.71
CA ALA A 67 -10.34 4.81 -16.50
C ALA A 67 -8.82 4.71 -16.28
N ALA A 68 -8.29 5.63 -15.47
CA ALA A 68 -6.90 5.58 -15.05
C ALA A 68 -6.62 4.32 -14.20
N THR A 69 -5.43 3.76 -14.35
CA THR A 69 -4.93 2.76 -13.40
C THR A 69 -4.58 3.42 -12.06
N MET A 70 -4.28 2.62 -11.04
CA MET A 70 -3.80 3.17 -9.76
C MET A 70 -2.55 4.05 -9.93
N GLU A 71 -1.71 3.79 -10.94
CA GLU A 71 -0.57 4.65 -11.30
C GLU A 71 -0.98 6.07 -11.70
N GLY A 72 -2.07 6.22 -12.46
CA GLY A 72 -2.59 7.52 -12.85
C GLY A 72 -3.34 8.24 -11.72
N VAL A 73 -4.03 7.49 -10.85
CA VAL A 73 -4.79 8.05 -9.72
C VAL A 73 -3.89 8.46 -8.55
N TRP A 74 -2.79 7.75 -8.33
CA TRP A 74 -1.96 7.89 -7.14
C TRP A 74 -1.40 9.30 -6.90
N PRO A 75 -0.88 10.05 -7.89
CA PRO A 75 -0.33 11.39 -7.64
C PRO A 75 -1.34 12.34 -7.00
N GLU A 76 -2.56 12.37 -7.55
CA GLU A 76 -3.65 13.22 -7.06
C GLU A 76 -4.15 12.77 -5.69
N PHE A 77 -4.38 11.46 -5.51
CA PHE A 77 -4.78 10.92 -4.21
C PHE A 77 -3.74 11.18 -3.12
N LYS A 78 -2.45 11.01 -3.43
CA LYS A 78 -1.34 11.26 -2.50
C LYS A 78 -1.30 12.73 -2.08
N GLU A 79 -1.47 13.65 -3.03
CA GLU A 79 -1.50 15.09 -2.76
C GLU A 79 -2.70 15.45 -1.87
N LEU A 80 -3.89 14.91 -2.19
CA LEU A 80 -5.10 15.12 -1.41
C LEU A 80 -4.97 14.63 0.03
N VAL A 81 -4.37 13.45 0.24
CA VAL A 81 -4.15 12.90 1.58
C VAL A 81 -3.13 13.71 2.36
N GLY A 82 -2.02 14.12 1.72
CA GLY A 82 -0.96 14.87 2.36
C GLY A 82 -0.41 14.15 3.61
N SER A 83 -0.41 14.84 4.75
CA SER A 83 0.00 14.29 6.05
C SER A 83 -1.16 13.88 6.95
N HIS A 84 -2.40 13.87 6.44
CA HIS A 84 -3.57 13.52 7.24
C HIS A 84 -3.57 12.04 7.63
N VAL A 85 -4.23 11.75 8.75
CA VAL A 85 -4.51 10.37 9.15
C VAL A 85 -5.62 9.83 8.27
N LEU A 86 -5.43 8.62 7.73
CA LEU A 86 -6.47 7.93 6.97
C LEU A 86 -7.49 7.29 7.91
N LEU A 87 -8.78 7.48 7.64
CA LEU A 87 -9.87 6.78 8.33
C LEU A 87 -10.61 5.89 7.35
N ALA A 88 -10.86 4.65 7.72
CA ALA A 88 -11.71 3.76 6.93
C ALA A 88 -12.58 2.90 7.85
N HIS A 89 -13.69 2.38 7.32
CA HIS A 89 -14.57 1.51 8.06
C HIS A 89 -14.15 0.06 7.86
N ASN A 90 -13.70 -0.60 8.93
CA ASN A 90 -13.00 -1.89 8.80
C ASN A 90 -11.64 -1.76 8.07
N ALA A 91 -10.93 -0.67 8.36
CA ALA A 91 -9.75 -0.15 7.65
C ALA A 91 -8.64 -1.16 7.26
N GLY A 92 -8.51 -2.29 7.94
CA GLY A 92 -7.55 -3.32 7.55
C GLY A 92 -7.78 -3.85 6.13
N PHE A 93 -9.02 -3.81 5.63
CA PHE A 93 -9.34 -4.11 4.24
C PHE A 93 -8.78 -3.05 3.30
N ASP A 94 -9.17 -1.79 3.49
CA ASP A 94 -8.82 -0.66 2.63
C ASP A 94 -7.31 -0.44 2.54
N MET A 95 -6.61 -0.52 3.68
CA MET A 95 -5.16 -0.37 3.68
C MET A 95 -4.47 -1.49 2.88
N ARG A 96 -5.00 -2.73 2.94
CA ARG A 96 -4.49 -3.82 2.11
C ARG A 96 -4.75 -3.56 0.63
N VAL A 97 -5.94 -3.06 0.28
CA VAL A 97 -6.29 -2.73 -1.10
C VAL A 97 -5.36 -1.65 -1.65
N LEU A 98 -5.16 -0.57 -0.89
CA LEU A 98 -4.25 0.51 -1.25
C LEU A 98 -2.82 -0.01 -1.48
N ILE A 99 -2.24 -0.70 -0.51
CA ILE A 99 -0.85 -1.18 -0.58
C ILE A 99 -0.65 -2.15 -1.76
N HIS A 100 -1.58 -3.09 -1.95
CA HIS A 100 -1.46 -4.07 -3.04
C HIS A 100 -1.73 -3.46 -4.40
N SER A 101 -2.64 -2.48 -4.50
CA SER A 101 -2.90 -1.78 -5.76
C SER A 101 -1.69 -0.95 -6.18
N LEU A 102 -1.02 -0.25 -5.25
CA LEU A 102 0.24 0.44 -5.54
C LEU A 102 1.36 -0.53 -5.93
N SER A 103 1.48 -1.64 -5.18
CA SER A 103 2.49 -2.65 -5.47
C SER A 103 2.29 -3.36 -6.81
N ALA A 104 1.08 -3.41 -7.36
CA ALA A 104 0.84 -4.02 -8.66
C ALA A 104 1.36 -3.17 -9.84
N PHE A 105 1.64 -1.90 -9.58
CA PHE A 105 2.28 -0.96 -10.51
C PHE A 105 3.65 -0.51 -10.00
N ASP A 106 4.20 -1.21 -9.00
CA ASP A 106 5.53 -0.95 -8.44
C ASP A 106 5.74 0.47 -7.89
N ILE A 107 4.65 1.06 -7.39
CA ILE A 107 4.63 2.39 -6.81
C ILE A 107 5.02 2.31 -5.33
N ALA A 108 6.00 3.11 -4.92
CA ALA A 108 6.40 3.23 -3.53
C ALA A 108 5.30 3.91 -2.70
N CYS A 109 4.74 3.15 -1.74
CA CYS A 109 3.82 3.70 -0.76
C CYS A 109 4.59 4.38 0.38
N HIS A 110 4.27 5.64 0.65
CA HIS A 110 4.93 6.40 1.71
C HIS A 110 4.37 5.97 3.08
N PRO A 111 5.13 6.17 4.17
CA PRO A 111 4.63 5.87 5.50
C PRO A 111 3.38 6.68 5.82
N PHE A 112 2.37 6.05 6.42
CA PHE A 112 1.14 6.71 6.82
C PHE A 112 0.57 6.11 8.12
N GLU A 113 -0.23 6.91 8.81
CA GLU A 113 -1.05 6.46 9.93
C GLU A 113 -2.50 6.33 9.52
N TYR A 114 -3.22 5.42 10.16
CA TYR A 114 -4.63 5.24 9.90
C TYR A 114 -5.40 4.82 11.16
N SER A 115 -6.71 5.04 11.15
CA SER A 115 -7.62 4.60 12.21
C SER A 115 -8.85 3.90 11.63
N CYS A 116 -9.62 3.25 12.49
CA CYS A 116 -10.74 2.42 12.08
C CYS A 116 -12.03 2.86 12.77
N THR A 117 -12.98 3.38 12.00
CA THR A 117 -14.25 3.90 12.55
C THR A 117 -15.11 2.80 13.18
N ARG A 118 -14.99 1.56 12.71
CA ARG A 118 -15.59 0.39 13.36
C ARG A 118 -15.02 0.14 14.76
N LEU A 119 -13.70 0.31 14.95
CA LEU A 119 -13.06 0.18 16.25
C LEU A 119 -13.44 1.33 17.19
N LEU A 120 -13.40 2.56 16.68
CA LEU A 120 -13.84 3.76 17.42
C LEU A 120 -15.29 3.61 17.90
N SER A 121 -16.19 3.18 17.01
CA SER A 121 -17.61 2.97 17.32
C SER A 121 -17.83 1.92 18.40
N ARG A 122 -17.06 0.82 18.40
CA ARG A 122 -17.13 -0.22 19.44
C ARG A 122 -16.73 0.29 20.82
N ALA A 123 -15.74 1.19 20.86
CA ALA A 123 -15.30 1.79 22.11
C ALA A 123 -16.26 2.87 22.61
N ALA A 124 -16.80 3.69 21.70
CA ALA A 124 -17.71 4.80 22.05
C ALA A 124 -19.14 4.34 22.40
N TRP A 125 -19.62 3.27 21.76
CA TRP A 125 -20.99 2.77 21.96
C TRP A 125 -21.01 1.28 22.30
N PRO A 126 -20.51 0.88 23.48
CA PRO A 126 -20.46 -0.52 23.88
C PRO A 126 -21.86 -1.16 23.94
N GLY A 127 -21.93 -2.47 23.71
CA GLY A 127 -23.18 -3.24 23.81
C GLY A 127 -24.07 -3.23 22.56
N ARG A 128 -23.73 -2.47 21.51
CA ARG A 128 -24.48 -2.56 20.24
C ARG A 128 -24.31 -3.92 19.57
N ARG A 129 -25.39 -4.40 18.94
CA ARG A 129 -25.45 -5.70 18.26
C ARG A 129 -24.58 -5.78 17.00
N ARG A 130 -24.49 -4.67 16.24
CA ARG A 130 -23.78 -4.60 14.95
C ARG A 130 -23.02 -3.28 14.85
N TYR A 131 -21.86 -3.34 14.20
CA TYR A 131 -20.97 -2.20 13.93
C TYR A 131 -20.53 -2.17 12.47
N GLY A 132 -21.31 -2.74 11.54
CA GLY A 132 -21.07 -2.53 10.12
C GLY A 132 -21.53 -1.13 9.71
N LEU A 133 -20.98 -0.60 8.62
CA LEU A 133 -21.19 0.77 8.17
C LEU A 133 -22.68 1.13 8.12
N LYS A 134 -23.47 0.36 7.34
CA LYS A 134 -24.93 0.55 7.24
C LYS A 134 -25.64 0.53 8.60
N ALA A 135 -25.30 -0.40 9.49
CA ALA A 135 -25.97 -0.51 10.78
C ALA A 135 -25.69 0.71 11.69
N LEU A 136 -24.50 1.29 11.58
CA LEU A 136 -24.16 2.53 12.30
C LEU A 136 -24.84 3.72 11.66
N ALA A 137 -24.82 3.82 10.32
CA ALA A 137 -25.49 4.86 9.54
C ALA A 137 -26.99 4.93 9.88
N ASP A 138 -27.69 3.78 9.83
CA ASP A 138 -29.11 3.66 10.17
C ASP A 138 -29.38 4.22 11.58
N SER A 139 -28.50 3.92 12.54
CA SER A 139 -28.66 4.37 13.93
C SER A 139 -28.33 5.85 14.18
N LEU A 140 -27.61 6.46 13.25
CA LEU A 140 -27.26 7.88 13.27
C LEU A 140 -28.19 8.72 12.38
N GLY A 141 -29.16 8.08 11.70
CA GLY A 141 -30.04 8.74 10.74
C GLY A 141 -29.35 9.17 9.45
N ILE A 142 -28.21 8.55 9.10
CA ILE A 142 -27.46 8.84 7.88
C ILE A 142 -28.00 7.97 6.76
N GLN A 143 -28.54 8.60 5.71
CA GLN A 143 -28.95 7.94 4.49
C GLN A 143 -27.83 8.06 3.46
N PHE A 144 -27.48 6.94 2.80
CA PHE A 144 -26.44 6.89 1.78
C PHE A 144 -26.67 5.68 0.87
N LYS A 145 -26.14 5.74 -0.35
CA LYS A 145 -26.13 4.59 -1.26
C LYS A 145 -24.96 3.67 -0.87
N HIS A 146 -25.27 2.60 -0.13
CA HIS A 146 -24.25 1.64 0.30
C HIS A 146 -23.59 0.95 -0.90
N HIS A 147 -22.27 0.76 -0.82
CA HIS A 147 -21.41 0.19 -1.87
C HIS A 147 -21.15 1.13 -3.04
N ASP A 148 -21.06 2.42 -2.72
CA ASP A 148 -20.42 3.43 -3.54
C ASP A 148 -19.29 4.02 -2.70
N ALA A 149 -18.04 3.95 -3.19
CA ALA A 149 -16.89 4.29 -2.36
C ALA A 149 -16.97 5.72 -1.78
N LEU A 150 -17.56 6.67 -2.51
CA LEU A 150 -17.66 8.06 -2.03
C LEU A 150 -18.70 8.19 -0.92
N GLU A 151 -19.86 7.57 -1.11
CA GLU A 151 -20.92 7.53 -0.10
C GLU A 151 -20.47 6.79 1.16
N ASP A 152 -19.76 5.67 1.01
CA ASP A 152 -19.21 4.89 2.11
C ASP A 152 -18.10 5.70 2.85
N SER A 153 -17.25 6.44 2.13
CA SER A 153 -16.25 7.37 2.71
C SER A 153 -16.90 8.53 3.48
N ARG A 154 -17.97 9.14 2.93
CA ARG A 154 -18.75 10.17 3.63
C ARG A 154 -19.37 9.63 4.91
N CYS A 155 -19.99 8.46 4.84
CA CYS A 155 -20.57 7.80 6.00
C CYS A 155 -19.49 7.50 7.05
N CYS A 156 -18.30 7.05 6.63
CA CYS A 156 -17.16 6.81 7.49
C CYS A 156 -16.74 8.11 8.24
N ALA A 157 -16.62 9.23 7.52
CA ALA A 157 -16.32 10.53 8.11
C ALA A 157 -17.38 10.97 9.13
N HIS A 158 -18.66 10.90 8.77
CA HIS A 158 -19.75 11.25 9.69
C HIS A 158 -19.81 10.37 10.94
N ILE A 159 -19.52 9.07 10.82
CA ILE A 159 -19.42 8.19 11.99
C ILE A 159 -18.29 8.65 12.90
N ALA A 160 -17.10 8.99 12.36
CA ALA A 160 -15.99 9.49 13.17
C ALA A 160 -16.35 10.77 13.94
N LEU A 161 -17.02 11.72 13.27
CA LEU A 161 -17.52 12.95 13.87
C LEU A 161 -18.59 12.69 14.94
N ALA A 162 -19.50 11.73 14.70
CA ALA A 162 -20.51 11.35 15.68
C ALA A 162 -19.91 10.67 16.92
N VAL A 163 -18.87 9.85 16.74
CA VAL A 163 -18.10 9.26 17.84
C VAL A 163 -17.41 10.37 18.64
N ALA A 164 -16.74 11.32 17.99
CA ALA A 164 -16.12 12.48 18.65
C ALA A 164 -17.13 13.29 19.46
N LYS A 165 -18.30 13.59 18.88
CA LYS A 165 -19.40 14.28 19.58
C LYS A 165 -19.91 13.49 20.78
N THR A 166 -20.04 12.17 20.67
CA THR A 166 -20.50 11.30 21.77
C THR A 166 -19.57 11.39 22.97
N VAL A 167 -18.26 11.38 22.73
CA VAL A 167 -17.27 11.42 23.82
C VAL A 167 -16.79 12.83 24.17
N GLN A 168 -17.38 13.84 23.54
CA GLN A 168 -17.17 15.28 23.79
C GLN A 168 -15.72 15.74 23.60
N VAL A 169 -15.15 15.44 22.42
CA VAL A 169 -13.81 15.87 22.00
C VAL A 169 -13.85 16.54 20.63
N ASP A 170 -12.84 17.37 20.34
CA ASP A 170 -12.76 18.23 19.15
C ASP A 170 -11.54 17.93 18.26
N SER A 171 -10.75 16.91 18.60
CA SER A 171 -9.55 16.50 17.85
C SER A 171 -9.43 14.98 17.77
N LEU A 172 -8.75 14.51 16.73
CA LEU A 172 -8.55 13.08 16.52
C LEU A 172 -7.63 12.49 17.61
N GLU A 173 -6.61 13.23 18.04
CA GLU A 173 -5.74 12.81 19.15
C GLU A 173 -6.51 12.63 20.45
N ALA A 174 -7.36 13.61 20.82
CA ALA A 174 -8.18 13.52 22.03
C ALA A 174 -9.21 12.38 21.94
N LEU A 175 -9.77 12.13 20.76
CA LEU A 175 -10.66 10.99 20.52
C LEU A 175 -9.98 9.66 20.78
N GLU A 176 -8.79 9.47 20.23
CA GLU A 176 -8.01 8.24 20.39
C GLU A 176 -7.55 8.05 21.84
N GLU A 177 -7.16 9.13 22.52
CA GLU A 177 -6.80 9.09 23.93
C GLU A 177 -8.01 8.71 24.81
N LYS A 178 -9.14 9.40 24.62
CA LYS A 178 -10.38 9.17 25.38
C LYS A 178 -10.90 7.75 25.23
N LEU A 179 -10.83 7.19 24.02
CA LEU A 179 -11.25 5.82 23.72
C LEU A 179 -10.16 4.77 23.96
N ASN A 180 -8.97 5.22 24.38
CA ASN A 180 -7.80 4.37 24.62
C ASN A 180 -7.45 3.51 23.39
N ILE A 181 -7.43 4.12 22.20
CA ILE A 181 -7.10 3.50 20.92
C ILE A 181 -5.73 3.98 20.44
N SER A 182 -4.98 3.12 19.78
CA SER A 182 -3.79 3.51 19.01
C SER A 182 -4.06 3.36 17.53
N ARG A 183 -3.58 4.33 16.73
CA ARG A 183 -3.54 4.28 15.27
C ARG A 183 -2.84 3.01 14.77
N GLY A 184 -3.29 2.54 13.62
CA GLY A 184 -2.53 1.65 12.76
C GLY A 184 -1.50 2.45 11.98
N ARG A 185 -0.49 1.75 11.46
CA ARG A 185 0.65 2.35 10.78
C ARG A 185 1.12 1.49 9.64
N TYR A 186 1.55 2.12 8.57
CA TYR A 186 2.29 1.48 7.49
C TYR A 186 3.70 2.08 7.43
N HIS A 187 4.72 1.24 7.57
CA HIS A 187 6.13 1.64 7.50
C HIS A 187 6.99 0.45 7.09
N HIS A 188 8.03 0.65 6.27
CA HIS A 188 8.92 -0.42 5.79
C HIS A 188 8.18 -1.66 5.24
N SER A 189 7.10 -1.44 4.46
CA SER A 189 6.24 -2.52 3.92
C SER A 189 5.50 -3.36 4.96
N LEU A 190 5.45 -2.91 6.21
CA LEU A 190 4.72 -3.58 7.29
C LEU A 190 3.48 -2.79 7.65
N LEU A 191 2.34 -3.47 7.64
CA LEU A 191 1.05 -2.92 8.05
C LEU A 191 0.71 -3.39 9.46
N GLN A 192 0.59 -2.45 10.40
CA GLN A 192 0.11 -2.70 11.76
C GLN A 192 -1.29 -2.12 11.94
N GLY A 193 -2.20 -2.92 12.49
CA GLY A 193 -3.60 -2.54 12.72
C GLY A 193 -3.81 -1.58 13.89
N PRO A 194 -4.83 -0.70 13.84
CA PRO A 194 -5.27 0.04 15.01
C PRO A 194 -5.81 -0.93 16.08
N ARG A 195 -5.60 -0.61 17.35
CA ARG A 195 -5.97 -1.48 18.47
C ARG A 195 -6.37 -0.70 19.71
N SER A 196 -7.23 -1.32 20.53
CA SER A 196 -7.44 -0.85 21.89
C SER A 196 -6.17 -1.08 22.71
N ARG A 197 -5.73 -0.06 23.44
CA ARG A 197 -4.61 -0.17 24.38
C ARG A 197 -5.15 -0.89 25.62
N SER A 198 -4.45 -1.90 26.15
CA SER A 198 -4.77 -2.38 27.50
C SER A 198 -4.41 -1.30 28.54
N LYS A 199 -5.04 -1.31 29.73
CA LYS A 199 -4.52 -0.54 30.89
C LYS A 199 -3.11 -1.06 31.18
N ARG A 200 -2.08 -0.21 31.09
CA ARG A 200 -0.66 -0.65 31.02
C ARG A 200 0.04 -0.63 32.37
N ASN A 201 0.94 -1.60 32.56
CA ASN A 201 1.98 -1.63 33.58
C ASN A 201 3.16 -0.70 33.22
N ALA A 202 3.77 -0.10 34.25
CA ALA A 202 4.84 0.91 34.15
C ALA A 202 6.07 0.50 33.33
N GLN A 203 6.39 -0.81 33.24
CA GLN A 203 7.49 -1.33 32.41
C GLN A 203 7.34 -1.04 30.90
N THR A 204 6.11 -0.84 30.40
CA THR A 204 5.87 -0.59 28.96
C THR A 204 6.27 0.82 28.52
N LEU A 205 6.39 1.77 29.45
CA LEU A 205 6.78 3.16 29.16
C LEU A 205 8.28 3.28 28.85
N GLN A 206 9.13 2.42 29.43
CA GLN A 206 10.57 2.39 29.15
C GLN A 206 10.91 1.88 27.74
N LEU A 207 10.09 0.99 27.15
CA LEU A 207 10.32 0.47 25.79
C LEU A 207 10.06 1.52 24.70
N ARG A 208 9.28 2.58 24.98
CA ARG A 208 9.00 3.66 24.02
C ARG A 208 10.19 4.58 23.75
N SER A 209 11.19 4.64 24.63
CA SER A 209 12.45 5.35 24.34
C SER A 209 13.30 4.62 23.29
N GLN A 210 12.94 3.37 22.96
CA GLN A 210 13.61 2.54 21.96
C GLN A 210 12.79 2.35 20.69
N SER A 211 11.69 3.06 20.49
CA SER A 211 10.88 3.00 19.26
C SER A 211 11.03 4.27 18.42
N ASP A 212 10.91 4.16 17.10
CA ASP A 212 10.89 5.32 16.21
C ASP A 212 9.65 6.20 16.47
N ARG A 213 9.59 7.37 15.83
CA ARG A 213 8.41 8.27 15.94
C ARG A 213 7.09 7.58 15.54
N TRP A 214 7.18 6.50 14.79
CA TRP A 214 6.09 5.65 14.34
C TRP A 214 5.87 4.43 15.23
N GLY A 215 6.45 4.38 16.44
CA GLY A 215 6.21 3.34 17.44
C GLY A 215 6.59 1.93 17.00
N PHE A 216 7.35 1.79 15.91
CA PHE A 216 8.07 0.57 15.60
C PHE A 216 9.29 0.53 16.51
N PRO A 217 9.67 -0.63 17.06
CA PRO A 217 10.96 -0.76 17.74
C PRO A 217 12.05 -0.23 16.80
N ASN A 218 12.96 0.60 17.31
CA ASN A 218 14.17 1.03 16.60
C ASN A 218 14.91 -0.25 16.22
N GLN A 219 14.76 -0.63 14.95
CA GLN A 219 15.15 -1.92 14.39
C GLN A 219 14.68 -3.10 15.24
N ASN A 220 13.59 -3.76 14.83
CA ASN A 220 13.35 -5.13 15.26
C ASN A 220 14.15 -6.06 14.33
N PRO A 221 15.33 -6.60 14.74
CA PRO A 221 16.13 -7.49 13.91
C PRO A 221 15.42 -8.81 13.55
N SER A 222 14.22 -9.05 14.10
CA SER A 222 13.46 -10.30 13.96
C SER A 222 12.42 -10.30 12.83
N ILE A 223 12.10 -9.15 12.20
CA ILE A 223 11.31 -9.19 10.96
C ILE A 223 12.28 -9.51 9.82
N ARG A 224 12.35 -10.79 9.47
CA ARG A 224 13.06 -11.23 8.28
C ARG A 224 12.47 -10.51 7.09
N SER A 225 13.28 -9.63 6.51
CA SER A 225 12.98 -9.13 5.18
C SER A 225 13.13 -10.29 4.21
N PRO A 226 12.18 -10.49 3.28
CA PRO A 226 12.24 -11.61 2.37
C PRO A 226 13.56 -11.59 1.60
N SER A 227 14.29 -12.69 1.65
CA SER A 227 15.50 -12.92 0.86
C SER A 227 15.22 -13.86 -0.29
N VAL A 228 15.95 -13.73 -1.39
CA VAL A 228 15.82 -14.66 -2.51
C VAL A 228 16.34 -16.05 -2.13
N ASP A 229 15.55 -17.09 -2.40
CA ASP A 229 15.96 -18.49 -2.28
C ASP A 229 16.52 -18.97 -3.62
N ALA A 230 17.84 -18.84 -3.79
CA ALA A 230 18.52 -19.18 -5.03
C ALA A 230 18.34 -20.66 -5.41
N GLU A 231 18.34 -21.57 -4.44
CA GLU A 231 18.18 -23.01 -4.68
C GLU A 231 16.78 -23.33 -5.19
N ARG A 232 15.76 -22.74 -4.56
CA ARG A 232 14.37 -22.90 -4.99
C ARG A 232 14.12 -22.30 -6.37
N VAL A 233 14.69 -21.12 -6.66
CA VAL A 233 14.62 -20.53 -8.01
C VAL A 233 15.24 -21.46 -9.04
N ALA A 234 16.44 -21.98 -8.77
CA ALA A 234 17.13 -22.90 -9.68
C ALA A 234 16.34 -24.21 -9.89
N GLN A 235 15.76 -24.77 -8.81
CA GLN A 235 14.94 -25.97 -8.88
C GLN A 235 13.68 -25.76 -9.75
N VAL A 236 12.99 -24.62 -9.58
CA VAL A 236 11.79 -24.30 -10.36
C VAL A 236 12.14 -23.93 -11.80
N ALA A 237 13.27 -23.26 -12.02
CA ALA A 237 13.76 -22.94 -13.35
C ALA A 237 14.08 -24.19 -14.16
N GLY A 238 14.67 -25.22 -13.54
CA GLY A 238 15.08 -26.44 -14.23
C GLY A 238 16.02 -26.12 -15.40
N SER A 239 15.62 -26.46 -16.63
CA SER A 239 16.37 -26.13 -17.86
C SER A 239 15.93 -24.81 -18.53
N SER A 240 14.93 -24.12 -17.97
CA SER A 240 14.42 -22.88 -18.53
C SER A 240 15.38 -21.72 -18.29
N LYS A 241 15.55 -20.87 -19.30
CA LYS A 241 16.37 -19.65 -19.24
C LYS A 241 15.50 -18.41 -19.43
N PRO A 242 14.74 -17.99 -18.40
CA PRO A 242 13.75 -16.91 -18.51
C PRO A 242 14.36 -15.54 -18.81
N LEU A 243 15.65 -15.35 -18.51
CA LEU A 243 16.38 -14.11 -18.77
C LEU A 243 17.30 -14.21 -20.00
N ALA A 244 17.15 -15.26 -20.82
CA ALA A 244 17.93 -15.45 -22.04
C ALA A 244 17.88 -14.21 -22.95
N GLY A 245 19.07 -13.74 -23.37
CA GLY A 245 19.21 -12.58 -24.24
C GLY A 245 18.96 -11.23 -23.55
N ARG A 246 18.80 -11.21 -22.23
CA ARG A 246 18.65 -9.97 -21.45
C ARG A 246 19.96 -9.60 -20.78
N THR A 247 20.30 -8.32 -20.86
CA THR A 247 21.45 -7.74 -20.17
C THR A 247 20.97 -6.96 -18.96
N LEU A 248 21.50 -7.27 -17.78
CA LEU A 248 21.11 -6.66 -16.51
C LEU A 248 22.29 -5.95 -15.85
N VAL A 249 22.01 -4.84 -15.17
CA VAL A 249 22.93 -4.18 -14.25
C VAL A 249 22.28 -4.17 -12.87
N LEU A 250 23.02 -4.62 -11.86
CA LEU A 250 22.58 -4.56 -10.46
C LEU A 250 23.25 -3.36 -9.78
N LEU A 251 22.46 -2.50 -9.14
CA LEU A 251 23.01 -1.38 -8.35
C LEU A 251 23.52 -1.81 -6.96
N GLY A 252 23.24 -3.07 -6.59
CA GLY A 252 23.63 -3.70 -5.32
C GLY A 252 23.35 -5.20 -5.34
N PRO A 253 23.76 -5.97 -4.33
CA PRO A 253 23.45 -7.39 -4.26
C PRO A 253 21.94 -7.62 -4.02
N LEU A 254 21.41 -8.72 -4.54
CA LEU A 254 20.05 -9.16 -4.21
C LEU A 254 19.96 -9.48 -2.72
N ARG A 255 18.85 -9.11 -2.10
CA ARG A 255 18.68 -9.29 -0.65
C ARG A 255 18.86 -10.75 -0.23
N GLY A 256 19.78 -10.97 0.71
CA GLY A 256 20.14 -12.29 1.25
C GLY A 256 21.23 -13.03 0.47
N LEU A 257 21.73 -12.44 -0.62
CA LEU A 257 22.90 -12.92 -1.35
C LEU A 257 24.02 -11.88 -1.28
N ASN A 258 25.25 -12.32 -1.56
CA ASN A 258 26.33 -11.41 -1.90
C ASN A 258 26.29 -11.09 -3.41
N MET A 259 27.11 -10.13 -3.86
CA MET A 259 27.10 -9.70 -5.27
C MET A 259 27.44 -10.85 -6.24
N GLN A 260 28.43 -11.68 -5.90
CA GLN A 260 28.82 -12.83 -6.72
C GLN A 260 27.69 -13.86 -6.87
N ALA A 261 27.01 -14.20 -5.78
CA ALA A 261 25.89 -15.12 -5.78
C ALA A 261 24.67 -14.54 -6.52
N SER A 262 24.46 -13.22 -6.42
CA SER A 262 23.40 -12.52 -7.16
C SER A 262 23.62 -12.60 -8.66
N ILE A 263 24.84 -12.31 -9.11
CA ILE A 263 25.24 -12.40 -10.52
C ILE A 263 25.09 -13.83 -11.02
N LYS A 264 25.64 -14.80 -10.29
CA LYS A 264 25.58 -16.22 -10.64
C LYS A 264 24.15 -16.70 -10.83
N LEU A 265 23.25 -16.38 -9.90
CA LEU A 265 21.83 -16.74 -10.00
C LEU A 265 21.19 -16.21 -11.29
N LEU A 266 21.46 -14.96 -11.66
CA LEU A 266 20.90 -14.37 -12.87
C LEU A 266 21.50 -14.97 -14.15
N GLU A 267 22.79 -15.27 -14.14
CA GLU A 267 23.48 -15.94 -15.26
C GLU A 267 22.98 -17.37 -15.47
N ASP A 268 22.74 -18.12 -14.38
CA ASP A 268 22.14 -19.45 -14.41
C ASP A 268 20.74 -19.41 -15.07
N LEU A 269 20.01 -18.30 -14.89
CA LEU A 269 18.72 -18.03 -15.53
C LEU A 269 18.83 -17.47 -16.96
N GLY A 270 20.05 -17.33 -17.49
CA GLY A 270 20.36 -16.95 -18.87
C GLY A 270 20.61 -15.46 -19.10
N ALA A 271 20.71 -14.65 -18.05
CA ALA A 271 21.05 -13.23 -18.17
C ALA A 271 22.53 -13.02 -18.51
N LYS A 272 22.85 -11.86 -19.11
CA LYS A 272 24.20 -11.28 -19.13
C LYS A 272 24.27 -10.16 -18.10
N CYS A 273 25.05 -10.33 -17.04
CA CYS A 273 25.23 -9.29 -16.02
C CYS A 273 26.40 -8.36 -16.40
N SER A 274 26.20 -7.05 -16.26
CA SER A 274 27.21 -6.01 -16.51
C SER A 274 27.38 -5.14 -15.26
N SER A 275 28.60 -4.64 -15.06
CA SER A 275 28.90 -3.63 -14.03
C SER A 275 28.58 -2.20 -14.47
N GLU A 276 28.39 -1.98 -15.77
CA GLU A 276 28.16 -0.67 -16.37
C GLU A 276 26.86 -0.63 -17.17
N ILE A 277 26.17 0.51 -17.11
CA ILE A 277 24.96 0.77 -17.88
C ILE A 277 25.37 1.21 -19.29
N SER A 278 24.93 0.47 -20.30
CA SER A 278 25.22 0.76 -21.71
C SER A 278 23.95 0.68 -22.56
N ALA A 279 24.06 0.98 -23.85
CA ALA A 279 22.96 0.82 -24.81
C ALA A 279 22.48 -0.64 -24.96
N GLU A 280 23.29 -1.61 -24.54
CA GLU A 280 22.90 -3.03 -24.53
C GLU A 280 22.08 -3.42 -23.30
N THR A 281 22.07 -2.59 -22.25
CA THR A 281 21.37 -2.86 -21.00
C THR A 281 19.85 -2.91 -21.24
N HIS A 282 19.22 -3.97 -20.77
CA HIS A 282 17.77 -4.14 -20.85
C HIS A 282 17.11 -3.77 -19.51
N TYR A 283 17.71 -4.21 -18.41
CA TYR A 283 17.20 -3.94 -17.06
C TYR A 283 18.29 -3.36 -16.16
N VAL A 284 17.90 -2.38 -15.35
CA VAL A 284 18.68 -1.90 -14.20
C VAL A 284 17.90 -2.23 -12.94
N VAL A 285 18.49 -2.97 -12.01
CA VAL A 285 17.81 -3.43 -10.80
C VAL A 285 18.25 -2.60 -9.61
N ALA A 286 17.29 -1.92 -9.00
CA ALA A 286 17.42 -1.10 -7.81
C ALA A 286 17.55 -1.98 -6.55
N CYS A 287 18.71 -2.62 -6.38
CA CYS A 287 19.01 -3.43 -5.21
C CYS A 287 19.59 -2.56 -4.09
N GLY A 288 18.97 -2.55 -2.91
CA GLY A 288 19.45 -1.75 -1.77
C GLY A 288 19.32 -0.22 -1.93
N THR A 289 18.60 0.24 -2.95
CA THR A 289 18.35 1.65 -3.27
C THR A 289 16.90 1.83 -3.72
N THR A 290 16.40 3.07 -3.75
CA THR A 290 15.06 3.37 -4.26
C THR A 290 15.01 3.39 -5.79
N LEU A 291 13.82 3.23 -6.36
CA LEU A 291 13.63 3.37 -7.82
C LEU A 291 13.99 4.78 -8.31
N ALA A 292 13.80 5.81 -7.48
CA ALA A 292 14.13 7.19 -7.82
C ALA A 292 15.65 7.41 -7.90
N GLU A 293 16.40 6.90 -6.92
CA GLU A 293 17.87 6.91 -6.93
C GLU A 293 18.42 6.10 -8.12
N ALA A 294 17.86 4.91 -8.37
CA ALA A 294 18.23 4.11 -9.54
C ALA A 294 17.98 4.84 -10.86
N ASN A 295 16.86 5.58 -10.96
CA ASN A 295 16.55 6.40 -12.12
C ASN A 295 17.53 7.55 -12.32
N GLN A 296 17.96 8.20 -11.24
CA GLN A 296 19.03 9.22 -11.33
C GLN A 296 20.34 8.60 -11.83
N VAL A 297 20.75 7.44 -11.31
CA VAL A 297 21.96 6.74 -11.77
C VAL A 297 21.88 6.41 -13.27
N VAL A 298 20.73 5.93 -13.75
CA VAL A 298 20.54 5.66 -15.19
C VAL A 298 20.65 6.94 -16.00
N LEU A 299 19.98 8.02 -15.60
CA LEU A 299 20.02 9.30 -16.31
C LEU A 299 21.44 9.88 -16.37
N GLU A 300 22.18 9.84 -15.27
CA GLU A 300 23.57 10.31 -15.20
C GLU A 300 24.50 9.52 -16.13
N GLN A 301 24.38 8.18 -16.14
CA GLN A 301 25.23 7.31 -16.94
C GLN A 301 24.80 7.19 -18.42
N THR A 302 23.57 7.58 -18.76
CA THR A 302 23.04 7.55 -20.14
C THR A 302 23.05 8.92 -20.83
N SER A 303 23.77 9.91 -20.28
CA SER A 303 23.90 11.30 -20.76
C SER A 303 24.53 11.49 -22.16
N ARG A 304 24.50 10.49 -23.05
CA ARG A 304 24.78 10.64 -24.48
C ARG A 304 23.63 10.07 -25.30
N PRO A 305 23.13 10.78 -26.32
CA PRO A 305 22.01 10.32 -27.13
C PRO A 305 22.42 9.07 -27.90
N SER A 306 21.92 7.90 -27.49
CA SER A 306 22.08 6.67 -28.25
C SER A 306 21.08 6.66 -29.40
N GLN A 307 21.57 6.97 -30.60
CA GLN A 307 20.89 6.58 -31.84
C GLN A 307 20.90 5.04 -31.92
N GLY A 308 19.73 4.42 -32.09
CA GLY A 308 19.64 3.06 -32.65
C GLY A 308 18.90 1.96 -31.90
N ARG A 309 18.13 2.22 -30.83
CA ARG A 309 17.22 1.21 -30.24
C ARG A 309 15.85 1.78 -29.90
N ASP A 310 14.80 1.11 -30.35
CA ASP A 310 13.38 1.46 -30.12
C ASP A 310 12.88 1.13 -28.69
N THR A 311 13.68 0.48 -27.84
CA THR A 311 13.23 0.04 -26.51
C THR A 311 14.02 0.70 -25.38
N PRO A 312 13.37 1.43 -24.46
CA PRO A 312 14.06 2.08 -23.35
C PRO A 312 14.56 1.08 -22.29
N ILE A 313 15.64 1.46 -21.60
CA ILE A 313 16.16 0.73 -20.43
C ILE A 313 15.06 0.72 -19.36
N ARG A 314 14.70 -0.48 -18.86
CA ARG A 314 13.70 -0.62 -17.80
C ARG A 314 14.35 -0.69 -16.43
N ILE A 315 13.89 0.12 -15.50
CA ILE A 315 14.35 0.11 -14.11
C ILE A 315 13.41 -0.77 -13.30
N LEU A 316 13.95 -1.77 -12.62
CA LEU A 316 13.22 -2.76 -11.84
C LEU A 316 13.59 -2.62 -10.36
N SER A 317 12.61 -2.73 -9.49
CA SER A 317 12.82 -3.05 -8.09
C SER A 317 13.22 -4.52 -7.95
N GLU A 318 13.81 -4.90 -6.81
CA GLU A 318 14.08 -6.31 -6.51
C GLU A 318 12.81 -7.16 -6.63
N ARG A 319 11.66 -6.63 -6.19
CA ARG A 319 10.37 -7.33 -6.28
C ARG A 319 9.92 -7.55 -7.72
N GLN A 320 10.11 -6.57 -8.59
CA GLN A 320 9.83 -6.70 -10.03
C GLN A 320 10.73 -7.74 -10.67
N LEU A 321 12.02 -7.74 -10.34
CA LEU A 321 12.94 -8.78 -10.78
C LEU A 321 12.47 -10.16 -10.31
N TYR A 322 12.09 -10.31 -9.03
CA TYR A 322 11.58 -11.58 -8.49
C TYR A 322 10.32 -12.07 -9.19
N ALA A 323 9.45 -11.18 -9.65
CA ALA A 323 8.28 -11.54 -10.45
C ALA A 323 8.65 -12.09 -11.84
N LEU A 324 9.84 -11.77 -12.36
CA LEU A 324 10.39 -12.34 -13.61
C LEU A 324 11.09 -13.69 -13.39
N LEU A 325 11.38 -14.07 -12.14
CA LEU A 325 12.07 -15.33 -11.84
C LEU A 325 11.06 -16.50 -11.78
N PRO A 326 11.48 -17.72 -12.16
CA PRO A 326 10.67 -18.92 -12.02
C PRO A 326 10.29 -19.15 -10.55
N GLY A 327 9.00 -19.31 -10.28
CA GLY A 327 8.47 -19.41 -8.92
C GLY A 327 8.09 -18.08 -8.26
N GLY A 328 8.34 -16.92 -8.89
CA GLY A 328 7.80 -15.62 -8.47
C GLY A 328 8.00 -15.30 -6.98
N GLN A 329 6.99 -14.72 -6.32
CA GLN A 329 7.04 -14.48 -4.87
C GLN A 329 7.21 -15.74 -4.01
N ALA A 330 6.92 -16.93 -4.54
CA ALA A 330 7.16 -18.18 -3.82
C ALA A 330 8.65 -18.54 -3.74
N ALA A 331 9.51 -17.88 -4.51
CA ALA A 331 10.96 -17.98 -4.43
C ALA A 331 11.59 -17.14 -3.30
N LEU A 332 10.77 -16.48 -2.47
CA LEU A 332 11.24 -15.67 -1.35
C LEU A 332 11.19 -16.46 -0.05
N ASN A 333 12.30 -16.46 0.69
CA ASN A 333 12.36 -16.93 2.07
C ASN A 333 11.95 -15.79 3.01
N TRP A 334 10.77 -15.94 3.60
CA TRP A 334 10.25 -15.09 4.66
C TRP A 334 10.67 -15.61 6.04
#